data_AF-A0A447QRC0-F1
#
_entry.id   AF-A0A447QRC0-F1
#
_cell.length_a   1.000
_cell.length_b   1.000
_cell.length_c   1.000
_cell.angle_alpha   90.00
_cell.angle_beta   90.00
_cell.angle_gamma   90.00
#
_symmetry.space_group_name_H-M   'P 1'
#
loop_
_entity.id
_entity.type
_entity.pdbx_description
1 polymer ?
#
loop_
_entity_poly.entity_id
_entity_poly.type
_entity_poly.pdbx_seq_one_letter_code
_entity_poly.pdbx_strand_id
1 'polypeptide(L)'
;MAKHNIIITRLWQTDNSTVSKYEITGSSIKGYFLERPGPDTQTPNQRKRIPEGNYSLKWHNSHIPTVRPYNPVPLLFNAIVPESRKILIHNGNYPRDTDGCLLIGTSRGVDFVGSSVRNLSS
;
A
#
# COMPACT_ATOMS: atom_id res chain seq x y z
N MET A 1 -3.75 15.50 19.55
CA MET A 1 -2.89 14.44 18.97
C MET A 1 -2.72 14.74 17.49
N ALA A 2 -1.49 14.81 16.98
CA ALA A 2 -1.27 15.00 15.55
C ALA A 2 -1.81 13.78 14.81
N LYS A 3 -2.78 14.00 13.91
CA LYS A 3 -3.29 12.92 13.06
C LYS A 3 -2.27 12.67 11.97
N HIS A 4 -1.45 11.65 12.13
CA HIS A 4 -0.51 11.23 11.09
C HIS A 4 -1.29 10.61 9.91
N ASN A 5 -1.16 11.20 8.73
CA ASN A 5 -1.68 10.68 7.49
C ASN A 5 -0.55 10.09 6.66
N ILE A 6 -0.87 9.14 5.79
CA ILE A 6 0.02 8.68 4.74
C ILE A 6 -0.31 9.40 3.44
N ILE A 7 0.71 9.97 2.82
CA ILE A 7 0.65 10.58 1.49
C ILE A 7 1.20 9.57 0.50
N ILE A 8 0.45 9.27 -0.56
CA ILE A 8 0.87 8.40 -1.65
C ILE A 8 1.02 9.24 -2.92
N THR A 9 2.15 9.07 -3.63
CA THR A 9 2.44 9.77 -4.88
C THR A 9 3.01 8.79 -5.90
N ARG A 10 2.39 8.68 -7.07
CA ARG A 10 2.85 7.78 -8.13
C ARG A 10 4.07 8.31 -8.83
N LEU A 11 4.95 7.40 -9.21
CA LEU A 11 6.21 7.75 -9.83
C LEU A 11 6.46 6.97 -11.12
N TRP A 12 6.27 5.65 -11.11
CA TRP A 12 6.55 4.81 -12.28
C TRP A 12 5.43 3.80 -12.53
N GLN A 13 5.11 3.56 -13.79
CA GLN A 13 4.15 2.55 -14.21
C GLN A 13 4.74 1.71 -15.34
N THR A 14 4.51 0.40 -15.26
CA THR A 14 4.73 -0.57 -16.34
C THR A 14 3.39 -1.23 -16.68
N ASP A 15 3.40 -2.18 -17.62
CA ASP A 15 2.22 -3.02 -17.90
C ASP A 15 1.87 -3.96 -16.75
N ASN A 16 2.83 -4.24 -15.86
CA ASN A 16 2.68 -5.22 -14.78
C ASN A 16 2.39 -4.57 -13.43
N SER A 17 2.86 -3.34 -13.19
CA SER A 17 2.78 -2.72 -11.88
C SER A 17 2.82 -1.19 -11.90
N THR A 18 2.60 -0.60 -10.74
CA THR A 18 2.86 0.81 -10.48
C THR A 18 3.68 0.95 -9.21
N VAL A 19 4.74 1.74 -9.26
CA VAL A 19 5.52 2.12 -8.10
C VAL A 19 5.13 3.53 -7.68
N SER A 20 4.69 3.66 -6.44
CA SER A 20 4.47 4.93 -5.77
C SER A 20 5.46 5.12 -4.63
N LYS A 21 5.66 6.37 -4.24
CA LYS A 21 6.34 6.73 -3.00
C LYS A 21 5.28 7.05 -1.95
N TYR A 22 5.59 6.71 -0.71
CA TYR A 22 4.78 7.16 0.42
C TYR A 22 5.61 7.92 1.44
N GLU A 23 4.94 8.81 2.16
CA GLU A 23 5.48 9.57 3.27
C GLU A 23 4.44 9.69 4.38
N ILE A 24 4.86 9.59 5.64
CA ILE A 24 3.98 9.80 6.78
C ILE A 24 4.13 11.25 7.27
N THR A 25 3.03 12.00 7.32
CA THR A 25 3.07 13.41 7.71
C THR A 25 3.60 13.57 9.14
N GLY A 26 4.60 14.41 9.34
CA GLY A 26 5.18 14.67 10.66
C GLY A 26 6.13 13.58 11.16
N SER A 27 6.62 12.69 10.28
CA SER A 27 7.71 11.77 10.58
C SER A 27 8.73 11.72 9.44
N SER A 28 9.85 11.03 9.66
CA SER A 28 10.86 10.74 8.63
C SER A 28 10.56 9.46 7.85
N ILE A 29 9.46 8.77 8.18
CA ILE A 29 9.09 7.48 7.58
C ILE A 29 8.62 7.72 6.14
N LYS A 30 9.33 7.09 5.21
CA LYS A 30 9.06 7.12 3.78
C LYS A 30 9.55 5.85 3.12
N GLY A 31 9.01 5.54 1.95
CA GLY A 31 9.42 4.38 1.18
C GLY A 31 8.66 4.31 -0.13
N TYR A 32 8.53 3.08 -0.64
CA TYR A 32 7.83 2.80 -1.88
C TYR A 32 6.70 1.80 -1.66
N PHE A 33 5.66 1.93 -2.48
CA PHE A 33 4.68 0.87 -2.69
C PHE A 33 4.80 0.28 -4.08
N LEU A 34 4.56 -1.03 -4.18
CA LEU A 34 4.23 -1.69 -5.44
C LEU A 34 2.72 -1.96 -5.47
N GLU A 35 2.08 -1.50 -6.53
CA GLU A 35 0.64 -1.49 -6.75
C GLU A 35 0.29 -2.17 -8.08
N ARG A 36 -1.01 -2.42 -8.29
CA ARG A 36 -1.52 -2.89 -9.58
C ARG A 36 -1.36 -1.80 -10.67
N PRO A 37 -1.14 -2.19 -11.94
CA PRO A 37 -1.09 -1.27 -13.07
C PRO A 37 -2.49 -0.82 -13.48
N GLY A 38 -2.56 0.08 -14.46
CA GLY A 38 -3.82 0.55 -15.04
C GLY A 38 -4.51 1.62 -14.18
N PRO A 39 -5.68 2.12 -14.60
CA PRO A 39 -6.26 3.33 -14.02
C PRO A 39 -6.72 3.11 -12.58
N ASP A 40 -6.80 4.24 -11.88
CA ASP A 40 -7.32 4.34 -10.53
C ASP A 40 -8.78 3.88 -10.49
N THR A 41 -9.16 3.23 -9.40
CA THR A 41 -10.56 2.89 -9.18
C THR A 41 -11.01 3.09 -7.74
N GLN A 42 -12.20 3.64 -7.60
CA GLN A 42 -12.95 3.68 -6.34
C GLN A 42 -13.87 2.45 -6.19
N THR A 43 -14.03 1.66 -7.25
CA THR A 43 -14.86 0.46 -7.27
C THR A 43 -14.08 -0.76 -6.73
N PRO A 44 -14.61 -1.49 -5.74
CA PRO A 44 -13.95 -2.66 -5.15
C PRO A 44 -13.80 -3.82 -6.14
N ASN A 45 -12.89 -4.75 -5.82
CA ASN A 45 -12.76 -6.06 -6.47
C ASN A 45 -12.46 -6.04 -7.99
N GLN A 46 -11.79 -5.00 -8.47
CA GLN A 46 -11.45 -4.86 -9.91
C GLN A 46 -10.00 -5.22 -10.25
N ARG A 47 -9.20 -5.70 -9.29
CA ARG A 47 -7.75 -5.95 -9.46
C ARG A 47 -6.95 -4.74 -9.96
N LYS A 48 -7.37 -3.54 -9.54
CA LYS A 48 -6.83 -2.23 -9.90
C LYS A 48 -6.40 -1.46 -8.66
N ARG A 49 -5.51 -0.49 -8.85
CA ARG A 49 -5.01 0.38 -7.78
C ARG A 49 -6.06 1.38 -7.31
N ILE A 50 -5.90 1.87 -6.08
CA ILE A 50 -6.67 2.99 -5.55
C ILE A 50 -6.12 4.33 -6.07
N PRO A 51 -6.89 5.43 -5.99
CA PRO A 51 -6.38 6.78 -6.23
C PRO A 51 -5.19 7.14 -5.34
N GLU A 52 -4.26 7.96 -5.82
CA GLU A 52 -3.19 8.52 -4.98
C GLU A 52 -3.74 9.63 -4.08
N GLY A 53 -2.92 10.11 -3.14
CA GLY A 53 -3.30 11.18 -2.22
C GLY A 53 -3.22 10.78 -0.76
N ASN A 54 -4.05 11.40 0.06
CA ASN A 54 -3.94 11.37 1.51
C ASN A 54 -4.91 10.35 2.13
N TYR A 55 -4.38 9.52 3.02
CA TYR A 55 -5.13 8.47 3.70
C TYR A 55 -4.86 8.47 5.20
N SER A 56 -5.89 8.12 5.96
CA SER A 56 -5.77 7.75 7.37
C SER A 56 -5.40 6.27 7.47
N LEU A 57 -4.71 5.92 8.56
CA LEU A 57 -4.29 4.56 8.87
C LEU A 57 -5.02 4.05 10.11
N LYS A 58 -5.34 2.76 10.11
CA LYS A 58 -5.76 2.01 11.31
C LYS A 58 -5.12 0.63 11.30
N TRP A 59 -4.89 0.07 12.48
CA TRP A 59 -4.41 -1.31 12.62
C TRP A 59 -5.54 -2.30 12.30
N HIS A 60 -5.22 -3.37 11.57
CA HIS A 60 -6.17 -4.41 11.18
C HIS A 60 -5.54 -5.80 11.20
N ASN A 61 -6.29 -6.79 11.68
CA ASN A 61 -5.90 -8.19 11.62
C ASN A 61 -6.46 -8.83 10.34
N SER A 62 -5.57 -9.10 9.39
CA SER A 62 -5.89 -9.75 8.12
C SER A 62 -6.09 -11.25 8.29
N HIS A 63 -7.02 -11.81 7.53
CA HIS A 63 -7.24 -13.27 7.42
C HIS A 63 -6.57 -13.87 6.18
N ILE A 64 -5.91 -13.04 5.35
CA ILE A 64 -5.18 -13.51 4.16
C ILE A 64 -4.00 -14.36 4.63
N PRO A 65 -3.86 -15.64 4.22
CA PRO A 65 -2.85 -16.56 4.77
C PRO A 65 -1.41 -16.04 4.70
N THR A 66 -1.05 -15.32 3.64
CA THR A 66 0.30 -14.77 3.42
C THR A 66 0.58 -13.49 4.21
N VAL A 67 -0.47 -12.79 4.68
CA VAL A 67 -0.38 -11.54 5.44
C VAL A 67 -0.56 -11.79 6.94
N ARG A 68 -1.39 -12.77 7.30
CA ARG A 68 -1.75 -13.11 8.68
C ARG A 68 -0.55 -13.27 9.64
N PRO A 69 0.61 -13.85 9.23
CA PRO A 69 1.78 -13.94 10.09
C PRO A 69 2.37 -12.59 10.53
N TYR A 70 2.04 -11.50 9.82
CA TYR A 70 2.55 -10.15 10.06
C TYR A 70 1.49 -9.21 10.66
N ASN A 71 0.38 -9.77 11.14
CA ASN A 71 -0.63 -8.98 11.82
C ASN A 71 -0.11 -8.37 13.14
N PRO A 72 -0.64 -7.20 13.55
CA PRO A 72 -1.58 -6.36 12.80
C PRO A 72 -0.89 -5.62 11.66
N VAL A 73 -1.59 -5.43 10.55
CA VAL A 73 -1.10 -4.65 9.40
C VAL A 73 -1.90 -3.35 9.23
N PRO A 74 -1.31 -2.28 8.67
CA PRO A 74 -2.04 -1.04 8.43
C PRO A 74 -3.12 -1.20 7.36
N LEU A 75 -4.28 -0.59 7.60
CA LEU A 75 -5.38 -0.45 6.65
C LEU A 75 -5.57 1.04 6.31
N LEU A 76 -5.59 1.36 5.01
CA LEU A 76 -5.81 2.73 4.51
C LEU A 76 -7.29 3.01 4.24
N PHE A 77 -7.68 4.23 4.58
CA PHE A 77 -9.00 4.73 4.24
C PHE A 77 -9.02 6.26 4.15
N ASN A 78 -9.96 6.79 3.37
CA ASN A 78 -10.33 8.20 3.34
C ASN A 78 -11.81 8.32 2.93
N ALA A 79 -12.26 9.54 2.59
CA ALA A 79 -13.64 9.79 2.17
C ALA A 79 -14.05 9.08 0.86
N ILE A 80 -13.07 8.78 0.00
CA ILE A 80 -13.27 8.21 -1.34
C ILE A 80 -13.08 6.69 -1.35
N VAL A 81 -12.10 6.20 -0.57
CA VAL A 81 -11.79 4.78 -0.39
C VAL A 81 -12.13 4.42 1.06
N PRO A 82 -13.36 3.94 1.33
CA PRO A 82 -13.80 3.66 2.69
C PRO A 82 -13.10 2.44 3.28
N GLU A 83 -13.11 2.31 4.61
CA GLU A 83 -12.50 1.18 5.34
C GLU A 83 -12.99 -0.20 4.88
N SER A 84 -14.24 -0.27 4.39
CA SER A 84 -14.84 -1.50 3.83
C SER A 84 -14.10 -2.03 2.61
N ARG A 85 -13.31 -1.21 1.92
CA ARG A 85 -12.42 -1.61 0.82
C ARG A 85 -11.29 -2.52 1.27
N LYS A 86 -10.93 -2.53 2.56
CA LYS A 86 -9.86 -3.34 3.15
C LYS A 86 -8.53 -3.22 2.38
N ILE A 87 -8.14 -1.98 2.04
CA ILE A 87 -6.84 -1.74 1.41
C ILE A 87 -5.77 -1.83 2.49
N LEU A 88 -4.97 -2.89 2.44
CA LEU A 88 -3.93 -3.15 3.43
C LEU A 88 -2.55 -2.71 2.90
N ILE A 89 -1.68 -2.26 3.79
CA ILE A 89 -0.23 -2.24 3.58
C ILE A 89 0.30 -3.57 4.08
N HIS A 90 0.93 -4.37 3.23
CA HIS A 90 1.44 -5.67 3.68
C HIS A 90 2.72 -6.12 2.95
N ASN A 91 3.25 -7.25 3.41
CA ASN A 91 4.41 -7.93 2.84
C ASN A 91 4.15 -8.44 1.43
N GLY A 92 5.19 -8.45 0.61
CA GLY A 92 5.15 -8.83 -0.79
C GLY A 92 6.10 -7.95 -1.58
N ASN A 93 6.63 -8.49 -2.67
CA ASN A 93 7.72 -7.86 -3.40
C ASN A 93 7.46 -7.79 -4.90
N TYR A 94 6.47 -8.54 -5.41
CA TYR A 94 6.15 -8.65 -6.82
C TYR A 94 4.67 -8.38 -7.09
N PRO A 95 4.27 -8.01 -8.33
CA PRO A 95 2.90 -7.60 -8.62
C PRO A 95 1.86 -8.72 -8.43
N ARG A 96 2.30 -9.98 -8.46
CA ARG A 96 1.47 -11.17 -8.18
C ARG A 96 1.12 -11.34 -6.69
N ASP A 97 1.82 -10.63 -5.80
CA ASP A 97 1.61 -10.73 -4.36
C ASP A 97 0.45 -9.83 -3.89
N THR A 98 -0.19 -9.10 -4.81
CA THR A 98 -1.34 -8.21 -4.51
C THR A 98 -2.37 -8.23 -5.64
N ASP A 99 -3.65 -8.12 -5.25
CA ASP A 99 -4.77 -7.87 -6.15
C ASP A 99 -5.36 -6.45 -5.97
N GLY A 100 -4.65 -5.54 -5.31
CA GLY A 100 -5.08 -4.14 -5.12
C GLY A 100 -4.72 -3.53 -3.77
N CYS A 101 -4.15 -4.31 -2.86
CA CYS A 101 -3.46 -3.82 -1.66
C CYS A 101 -2.08 -3.22 -2.01
N LEU A 102 -1.46 -2.54 -1.05
CA LEU A 102 -0.18 -1.86 -1.23
C LEU A 102 0.96 -2.73 -0.67
N LEU A 103 1.91 -3.10 -1.51
CA LEU A 103 3.11 -3.84 -1.08
C LEU A 103 4.20 -2.87 -0.66
N ILE A 104 4.61 -2.90 0.60
CA ILE A 104 5.58 -1.94 1.16
C ILE A 104 7.02 -2.33 0.84
N GLY A 105 7.91 -1.35 0.66
CA GLY A 105 9.36 -1.58 0.59
C GLY A 105 10.21 -0.33 0.77
N THR A 106 11.48 -0.51 1.12
CA THR A 106 12.45 0.59 1.31
C THR A 106 13.23 0.91 0.04
N SER A 107 13.32 -0.05 -0.88
CA SER A 107 13.91 0.09 -2.19
C SER A 107 12.93 -0.33 -3.29
N ARG A 108 13.20 0.07 -4.52
CA ARG A 108 12.39 -0.26 -5.70
C ARG A 108 13.26 -0.80 -6.84
N GLY A 109 12.64 -1.59 -7.70
CA GLY A 109 13.15 -1.99 -9.01
C GLY A 109 12.02 -1.96 -10.05
N VAL A 110 12.28 -2.47 -11.25
CA VAL A 110 11.21 -2.72 -12.23
C VAL A 110 10.32 -3.84 -11.69
N ASP A 111 9.02 -3.58 -11.56
CA ASP A 111 8.04 -4.53 -11.05
C ASP A 111 8.39 -5.16 -9.69
N PHE A 112 9.09 -4.38 -8.85
CA PHE A 112 9.64 -4.88 -7.61
C PHE A 112 9.76 -3.81 -6.53
N VAL A 113 9.52 -4.21 -5.27
CA VAL A 113 9.94 -3.49 -4.06
C VAL A 113 10.74 -4.40 -3.14
N GLY A 114 11.73 -3.83 -2.45
CA GLY A 114 12.65 -4.56 -1.57
C GLY A 114 12.38 -4.34 -0.08
N SER A 115 12.82 -5.31 0.75
CA SER A 115 12.79 -5.21 2.22
C SER A 115 11.39 -4.99 2.84
N SER A 116 10.36 -5.57 2.24
CA SER A 116 8.96 -5.41 2.63
C SER A 116 8.67 -5.76 4.09
N VAL A 117 9.11 -6.93 4.55
CA VAL A 117 8.91 -7.38 5.95
C VAL A 117 9.58 -6.42 6.94
N ARG A 118 10.83 -6.00 6.65
CA ARG A 118 11.56 -5.08 7.53
C ARG A 118 10.83 -3.73 7.65
N ASN A 119 10.30 -3.24 6.53
CA ASN A 119 9.63 -1.94 6.49
C ASN A 119 8.24 -1.98 7.15
N LEU A 120 7.59 -3.14 7.17
CA LEU A 120 6.30 -3.32 7.84
C LEU A 120 6.42 -3.25 9.39
N SER A 121 7.61 -3.56 9.93
CA SER A 121 7.90 -3.52 11.38
C SER A 121 8.64 -2.26 11.85
N SER A 122 8.82 -1.27 10.97
CA SER A 122 9.53 0.00 11.24
C SER A 122 8.55 1.11 11.64
#